data_AF-A0A7C1R730-F1
#
_entry.id   AF-A0A7C1R730-F1
#
_cell.length_a   1.000
_cell.length_b   1.000
_cell.length_c   1.000
_cell.angle_alpha   90.00
_cell.angle_beta   90.00
_cell.angle_gamma   90.00
#
_symmetry.space_group_name_H-M   'P 1'
#
loop_
_entity.id
_entity.type
_entity.pdbx_description
1 polymer ?
#
loop_
_entity_poly.entity_id
_entity_poly.type
_entity_poly.pdbx_seq_one_letter_code
_entity_poly.pdbx_strand_id
1 'polypeptide(L)'
;MLFVELDGFSQLSGLLAVLAVSITWMYGLIVLFKAIKQKNKVLFYFFFAIIFTMAPWYPSGLGYIYWLITNEEIVYPVYVLLGTIVTPFALLAWLQIYMPALHKNQKKIAIWTTISLAIVFYIYTIFFLFIAPGAPVQGLIGFKRSAIDIDYKGFVLIFLAFSLLVSTITGNDFSIASLKIKDNPVTRWKGRFLILSFNFFAIGAIGDGFLPLTPATLIIFRIFMMLSSTFFYLGFMLPKWLRKLLKLEEE
;
A
#
# COMPACT_ATOMS: atom_id res chain seq x y z
N MET A 1 -20.67 1.51 29.01
CA MET A 1 -19.97 1.84 27.76
C MET A 1 -20.79 2.91 27.05
N LEU A 2 -20.15 4.00 26.62
CA LEU A 2 -20.77 4.94 25.69
C LEU A 2 -20.53 4.39 24.29
N PHE A 3 -21.61 4.17 23.53
CA PHE A 3 -21.51 3.77 22.14
C PHE A 3 -20.84 4.86 21.32
N VAL A 4 -19.95 4.49 20.41
CA VAL A 4 -19.33 5.43 19.47
C VAL A 4 -20.30 5.61 18.30
N GLU A 5 -20.80 6.82 18.08
CA GLU A 5 -21.58 7.14 16.88
C GLU A 5 -20.64 7.58 15.74
N LEU A 6 -20.83 7.04 14.53
CA LEU A 6 -20.13 7.47 13.33
C LEU A 6 -21.02 8.35 12.46
N ASP A 7 -20.50 9.52 12.08
CA ASP A 7 -21.14 10.37 11.09
C ASP A 7 -21.12 9.75 9.68
N GLY A 8 -21.97 10.25 8.79
CA GLY A 8 -22.10 9.70 7.43
C GLY A 8 -20.78 9.74 6.64
N PHE A 9 -19.93 10.73 6.88
CA PHE A 9 -18.62 10.83 6.24
C PHE A 9 -17.66 9.73 6.72
N SER A 10 -17.60 9.47 8.04
CA SER A 10 -16.81 8.37 8.57
C SER A 10 -17.31 7.02 8.04
N GLN A 11 -18.62 6.77 8.06
CA GLN A 11 -19.18 5.51 7.54
C GLN A 11 -18.82 5.29 6.06
N LEU A 12 -18.88 6.35 5.24
CA LEU A 12 -18.43 6.30 3.84
C LEU A 12 -16.94 5.96 3.74
N SER A 13 -16.08 6.60 4.55
CA SER A 13 -14.64 6.31 4.59
C SER A 13 -14.36 4.86 4.94
N GLY A 14 -15.02 4.35 5.98
CA GLY A 14 -14.91 2.97 6.44
C GLY A 14 -15.34 1.97 5.37
N LEU A 15 -16.51 2.18 4.74
CA LEU A 15 -17.00 1.32 3.67
C LEU A 15 -16.04 1.28 2.48
N LEU A 16 -15.58 2.44 2.01
CA LEU A 16 -14.64 2.52 0.89
C LEU A 16 -13.28 1.90 1.25
N ALA A 17 -12.82 2.04 2.49
CA ALA A 17 -11.61 1.39 2.97
C ALA A 17 -11.76 -0.15 3.00
N VAL A 18 -12.89 -0.67 3.48
CA VAL A 18 -13.19 -2.12 3.43
C VAL A 18 -13.16 -2.62 1.99
N LEU A 19 -13.80 -1.93 1.05
CA LEU A 19 -13.79 -2.32 -0.36
C LEU A 19 -12.39 -2.30 -0.95
N ALA A 20 -11.63 -1.23 -0.72
CA ALA A 20 -10.26 -1.11 -1.22
C ALA A 20 -9.36 -2.22 -0.67
N VAL A 21 -9.36 -2.43 0.65
CA VAL A 21 -8.57 -3.48 1.31
C VAL A 21 -8.99 -4.86 0.80
N SER A 22 -10.28 -5.12 0.66
CA SER A 22 -10.80 -6.41 0.17
C SER A 22 -10.36 -6.71 -1.27
N ILE A 23 -10.43 -5.72 -2.16
CA ILE A 23 -9.98 -5.85 -3.55
C ILE A 23 -8.47 -6.11 -3.61
N THR A 24 -7.67 -5.38 -2.82
CA THR A 24 -6.23 -5.61 -2.77
C THR A 24 -5.91 -7.01 -2.25
N TRP A 25 -6.57 -7.47 -1.19
CA TRP A 25 -6.40 -8.82 -0.66
C TRP A 25 -6.82 -9.90 -1.65
N MET A 26 -7.96 -9.74 -2.32
CA MET A 26 -8.41 -10.66 -3.37
C MET A 26 -7.33 -10.83 -4.45
N TYR A 27 -6.80 -9.74 -5.00
CA TYR A 27 -5.74 -9.81 -6.00
C TYR A 27 -4.43 -10.36 -5.43
N GLY A 28 -4.05 -9.96 -4.22
CA GLY A 28 -2.86 -10.46 -3.54
C GLY A 28 -2.92 -11.98 -3.34
N LEU A 29 -4.05 -12.52 -2.91
CA LEU A 29 -4.24 -13.96 -2.72
C LEU A 29 -4.16 -14.73 -4.04
N ILE A 30 -4.71 -14.19 -5.14
CA ILE A 30 -4.57 -14.79 -6.48
C ILE A 30 -3.08 -14.83 -6.90
N VAL A 31 -2.35 -13.75 -6.67
CA VAL A 31 -0.90 -13.66 -6.91
C VAL A 31 -0.16 -14.68 -6.06
N LEU A 32 -0.44 -14.75 -4.76
CA LEU A 32 0.20 -15.65 -3.81
C LEU A 32 -0.02 -17.11 -4.20
N PHE A 33 -1.25 -17.49 -4.53
CA PHE A 33 -1.56 -18.84 -5.01
C PHE A 33 -0.71 -19.23 -6.22
N LYS A 34 -0.57 -18.32 -7.18
CA LYS A 34 0.30 -18.56 -8.34
C LYS A 34 1.78 -18.56 -7.99
N ALA A 35 2.22 -17.69 -7.06
CA ALA A 35 3.59 -17.65 -6.56
C ALA A 35 4.00 -18.99 -5.94
N ILE A 36 3.13 -19.56 -5.10
CA ILE A 36 3.32 -20.88 -4.49
C ILE A 36 3.37 -21.97 -5.56
N LYS A 37 2.35 -22.02 -6.44
CA LYS A 37 2.26 -23.05 -7.50
C LYS A 37 3.47 -23.04 -8.43
N GLN A 38 4.00 -21.85 -8.76
CA GLN A 38 5.12 -21.67 -9.68
C GLN A 38 6.49 -21.57 -8.99
N LYS A 39 6.53 -21.61 -7.64
CA LYS A 39 7.72 -21.31 -6.83
C LYS A 39 8.41 -20.01 -7.26
N ASN A 40 7.63 -19.01 -7.68
CA ASN A 40 8.13 -17.78 -8.27
C ASN A 40 8.38 -16.72 -7.17
N LYS A 41 9.66 -16.54 -6.81
CA LYS A 41 10.09 -15.58 -5.77
C LYS A 41 9.66 -14.14 -6.05
N VAL A 42 9.63 -13.71 -7.32
CA VAL A 42 9.21 -12.36 -7.68
C VAL A 42 7.74 -12.14 -7.33
N LEU A 43 6.88 -13.13 -7.60
CA LEU A 43 5.46 -13.05 -7.24
C LEU A 43 5.23 -13.10 -5.73
N PHE A 44 6.07 -13.81 -4.97
CA PHE A 44 6.03 -13.77 -3.50
C PHE A 44 6.34 -12.37 -2.96
N TYR A 45 7.45 -11.77 -3.41
CA TYR A 45 7.79 -10.41 -2.99
C TYR A 45 6.74 -9.40 -3.43
N PHE A 46 6.14 -9.62 -4.60
CA PHE A 46 5.09 -8.73 -5.10
C PHE A 46 3.82 -8.80 -4.25
N PHE A 47 3.41 -10.00 -3.83
CA PHE A 47 2.33 -10.17 -2.86
C PHE A 47 2.58 -9.35 -1.60
N PHE A 48 3.74 -9.51 -0.96
CA PHE A 48 4.08 -8.77 0.25
C PHE A 48 4.16 -7.26 0.02
N ALA A 49 4.77 -6.84 -1.10
CA ALA A 49 4.86 -5.42 -1.44
C ALA A 49 3.46 -4.80 -1.50
N ILE A 50 2.50 -5.41 -2.19
CA ILE A 50 1.16 -4.85 -2.35
C ILE A 50 0.34 -4.87 -1.07
N ILE A 51 0.29 -6.03 -0.40
CA ILE A 51 -0.50 -6.18 0.81
C ILE A 51 0.01 -5.20 1.86
N PHE A 52 1.32 -5.17 2.12
CA PHE A 52 1.88 -4.29 3.14
C PHE A 52 1.87 -2.81 2.75
N THR A 53 1.87 -2.47 1.45
CA THR A 53 1.72 -1.08 1.00
C THR A 53 0.35 -0.51 1.36
N MET A 54 -0.69 -1.34 1.46
CA MET A 54 -2.03 -0.91 1.86
C MET A 54 -2.22 -0.76 3.37
N ALA A 55 -1.19 -1.03 4.17
CA ALA A 55 -1.28 -0.97 5.63
C ALA A 55 -1.88 0.33 6.17
N PRO A 56 -1.55 1.54 5.66
CA PRO A 56 -2.12 2.79 6.17
C PRO A 56 -3.66 2.82 6.20
N TRP A 57 -4.31 2.02 5.37
CA TRP A 57 -5.77 1.94 5.25
C TRP A 57 -6.40 0.73 5.94
N TYR A 58 -5.61 -0.21 6.47
CA TYR A 58 -6.12 -1.32 7.29
C TYR A 58 -6.88 -0.84 8.53
N PRO A 59 -6.40 0.15 9.30
CA PRO A 59 -7.13 0.61 10.48
C PRO A 59 -8.51 1.16 10.16
N SER A 60 -8.67 1.83 9.00
CA SER A 60 -9.97 2.39 8.59
C SER A 60 -10.95 1.28 8.20
N GLY A 61 -10.52 0.33 7.37
CA GLY A 61 -11.37 -0.79 6.95
C GLY A 61 -11.69 -1.75 8.10
N LEU A 62 -10.66 -2.20 8.83
CA LEU A 62 -10.84 -3.11 9.97
C LEU A 62 -11.53 -2.42 11.15
N GLY A 63 -11.25 -1.14 11.38
CA GLY A 63 -11.92 -0.33 12.40
C GLY A 63 -13.40 -0.16 12.12
N TYR A 64 -13.79 0.00 10.85
CA TYR A 64 -15.21 0.04 10.47
C TYR A 64 -15.91 -1.30 10.73
N ILE A 65 -15.28 -2.42 10.38
CA ILE A 65 -15.81 -3.76 10.69
C ILE A 65 -15.91 -3.97 12.20
N TYR A 66 -14.88 -3.59 12.96
CA TYR A 66 -14.88 -3.66 14.41
C TYR A 66 -16.02 -2.85 15.02
N TRP A 67 -16.22 -1.62 14.55
CA TRP A 67 -17.31 -0.75 14.97
C TRP A 67 -18.69 -1.34 14.65
N LEU A 68 -18.91 -1.92 13.46
CA LEU A 68 -20.18 -2.57 13.12
C LEU A 68 -20.56 -3.72 14.06
N ILE A 69 -19.56 -4.41 14.65
CA ILE A 69 -19.76 -5.57 15.52
C ILE A 69 -19.90 -5.14 16.99
N THR A 70 -19.14 -4.14 17.41
CA THR A 70 -18.95 -3.80 18.84
C THR A 70 -19.57 -2.46 19.23
N ASN A 71 -19.83 -1.56 18.28
CA ASN A 71 -20.10 -0.14 18.49
C ASN A 71 -18.98 0.58 19.28
N GLU A 72 -17.76 0.04 19.25
CA GLU A 72 -16.57 0.61 19.85
C GLU A 72 -15.53 1.00 18.79
N GLU A 73 -14.50 1.73 19.21
CA GLU A 73 -13.36 2.07 18.36
C GLU A 73 -12.11 1.27 18.73
N ILE A 74 -11.25 1.02 17.73
CA ILE A 74 -9.94 0.45 17.99
C ILE A 74 -9.10 1.47 18.76
N VAL A 75 -8.55 1.04 19.90
CA VAL A 75 -7.68 1.87 20.75
C VAL A 75 -6.48 2.40 19.97
N TYR A 76 -6.11 3.65 20.25
CA TYR A 76 -5.17 4.42 19.44
C TYR A 76 -3.85 3.70 19.13
N PRO A 77 -3.13 3.06 20.09
CA PRO A 77 -1.87 2.39 19.76
C PRO A 77 -2.04 1.22 18.78
N VAL A 78 -3.11 0.43 18.94
CA VAL A 78 -3.42 -0.68 18.03
C VAL A 78 -3.79 -0.15 16.65
N TYR A 79 -4.58 0.93 16.60
CA TYR A 79 -4.94 1.60 15.35
C TYR A 79 -3.70 2.05 14.57
N VAL A 80 -2.76 2.73 15.24
CA VAL A 80 -1.51 3.19 14.60
C VAL A 80 -0.67 2.01 14.14
N LEU A 81 -0.49 0.97 14.96
CA LEU A 81 0.33 -0.19 14.60
C LEU A 81 -0.25 -0.94 13.40
N LEU A 82 -1.57 -1.19 13.36
CA LEU A 82 -2.24 -1.79 12.21
C LEU A 82 -1.96 -1.02 10.91
N GLY A 83 -1.83 0.31 11.03
CA GLY A 83 -1.61 1.22 9.92
C GLY A 83 -0.16 1.33 9.42
N THR A 84 0.81 0.93 10.25
CA THR A 84 2.20 1.33 10.04
C THR A 84 3.21 0.21 10.18
N ILE A 85 2.92 -0.83 10.98
CA ILE A 85 3.93 -1.82 11.38
C ILE A 85 4.46 -2.64 10.21
N VAL A 86 3.69 -2.81 9.14
CA VAL A 86 4.15 -3.58 7.96
C VAL A 86 4.66 -2.72 6.82
N THR A 87 4.49 -1.40 6.88
CA THR A 87 4.88 -0.50 5.78
C THR A 87 6.36 -0.57 5.41
N PRO A 88 7.32 -0.64 6.36
CA PRO A 88 8.73 -0.82 6.00
C PRO A 88 9.00 -2.15 5.26
N PHE A 89 8.26 -3.22 5.61
CA PHE A 89 8.37 -4.50 4.91
C PHE A 89 7.82 -4.44 3.48
N ALA A 90 6.85 -3.57 3.22
CA ALA A 90 6.36 -3.32 1.86
C ALA A 90 7.48 -2.81 0.95
N LEU A 91 8.21 -1.79 1.40
CA LEU A 91 9.31 -1.20 0.66
C LEU A 91 10.47 -2.20 0.47
N LEU A 92 10.81 -2.95 1.52
CA LEU A 92 11.80 -4.03 1.43
C LEU A 92 11.41 -5.08 0.39
N ALA A 93 10.17 -5.56 0.42
CA ALA A 93 9.66 -6.54 -0.53
C ALA A 93 9.71 -6.00 -1.98
N TRP A 94 9.31 -4.75 -2.19
CA TRP A 94 9.43 -4.10 -3.49
C TRP A 94 10.87 -4.04 -4.00
N LEU A 95 11.83 -3.65 -3.14
CA LEU A 95 13.25 -3.59 -3.50
C LEU A 95 13.86 -4.96 -3.80
N GLN A 96 13.32 -6.06 -3.25
CA GLN A 96 13.71 -7.42 -3.63
C GLN A 96 13.30 -7.77 -5.07
N ILE A 97 12.36 -7.06 -5.67
CA ILE A 97 11.98 -7.20 -7.09
C ILE A 97 12.83 -6.27 -7.95
N TYR A 98 12.81 -4.98 -7.62
CA TYR A 98 13.42 -3.93 -8.42
C TYR A 98 14.94 -4.05 -8.51
N MET A 99 15.63 -4.18 -7.37
CA MET A 99 17.09 -4.13 -7.34
C MET A 99 17.74 -5.28 -8.12
N PRO A 100 17.32 -6.56 -7.99
CA PRO A 100 17.90 -7.61 -8.82
C PRO A 100 17.61 -7.44 -10.32
N ALA A 101 16.50 -6.81 -10.68
CA ALA A 101 16.10 -6.65 -12.08
C ALA A 101 16.91 -5.59 -12.81
N LEU A 102 17.20 -4.45 -12.18
CA LEU A 102 17.81 -3.29 -12.84
C LEU A 102 19.12 -2.81 -12.21
N HIS A 103 19.34 -3.08 -10.91
CA HIS A 103 20.41 -2.47 -10.11
C HIS A 103 21.12 -3.49 -9.21
N LYS A 104 21.45 -4.66 -9.78
CA LYS A 104 21.95 -5.82 -9.03
C LYS A 104 23.15 -5.48 -8.12
N ASN A 105 24.05 -4.60 -8.60
CA ASN A 105 25.25 -4.20 -7.87
C ASN A 105 24.96 -3.29 -6.67
N GLN A 106 23.93 -2.44 -6.75
CA GLN A 106 23.53 -1.57 -5.63
C GLN A 106 22.57 -2.27 -4.65
N LYS A 107 22.11 -3.50 -4.93
CA LYS A 107 21.10 -4.21 -4.14
C LYS A 107 21.42 -4.22 -2.64
N LYS A 108 22.62 -4.64 -2.26
CA LYS A 108 22.99 -4.79 -0.85
C LYS A 108 22.89 -3.44 -0.12
N ILE A 109 23.40 -2.38 -0.75
CA ILE A 109 23.38 -1.03 -0.19
C ILE A 109 21.94 -0.57 0.01
N ALA A 110 21.09 -0.67 -1.02
CA ALA A 110 19.69 -0.25 -0.94
C ALA A 110 18.93 -1.00 0.17
N ILE A 111 19.07 -2.33 0.24
CA ILE A 111 18.41 -3.14 1.27
C ILE A 111 18.88 -2.77 2.67
N TRP A 112 20.18 -2.63 2.90
CA TRP A 112 20.70 -2.27 4.22
C TRP A 112 20.27 -0.87 4.65
N THR A 113 20.27 0.11 3.72
CA THR A 113 19.75 1.45 4.00
C THR A 113 18.27 1.40 4.40
N THR A 114 17.44 0.64 3.68
CA THR A 114 16.02 0.51 4.02
C THR A 114 15.81 -0.22 5.35
N ILE A 115 16.60 -1.25 5.67
CA ILE A 115 16.54 -1.92 6.98
C ILE A 115 16.89 -0.94 8.10
N SER A 116 17.95 -0.16 7.96
CA SER A 116 18.34 0.84 8.96
C SER A 116 17.23 1.88 9.18
N LEU A 117 16.63 2.39 8.10
CA LEU A 117 15.49 3.30 8.18
C LEU A 117 14.27 2.66 8.84
N ALA A 118 13.99 1.38 8.55
CA ALA A 118 12.91 0.62 9.17
C ALA A 118 13.11 0.46 10.68
N ILE A 119 14.35 0.17 11.11
CA ILE A 119 14.68 0.06 12.53
C ILE A 119 14.45 1.40 13.24
N VAL A 120 14.91 2.51 12.65
CA VAL A 120 14.66 3.85 13.20
C VAL A 120 13.16 4.13 13.28
N PHE A 121 12.39 3.77 12.25
CA PHE A 121 10.93 3.88 12.24
C PHE A 121 10.27 3.08 13.35
N TYR A 122 10.64 1.82 13.55
CA TYR A 122 10.06 1.02 14.63
C TYR A 122 10.43 1.54 16.01
N ILE A 123 11.70 1.92 16.24
CA ILE A 123 12.11 2.51 17.50
C ILE A 123 11.31 3.77 17.78
N TYR A 124 11.17 4.66 16.79
CA TYR A 124 10.39 5.89 16.91
C TYR A 124 8.93 5.60 17.26
N THR A 125 8.24 4.78 16.46
CA THR A 125 6.81 4.52 16.65
C THR A 125 6.54 3.78 17.96
N ILE A 126 7.33 2.77 18.32
CA ILE A 126 7.14 2.02 19.58
C ILE A 126 7.44 2.89 20.80
N PHE A 127 8.52 3.68 20.76
CA PHE A 127 8.90 4.56 21.87
C PHE A 127 7.79 5.58 22.18
N PHE A 128 7.29 6.28 21.16
CA PHE A 128 6.25 7.30 21.36
C PHE A 128 4.86 6.71 21.64
N LEU A 129 4.55 5.49 21.20
CA LEU A 129 3.26 4.86 21.53
C LEU A 129 3.19 4.31 22.96
N PHE A 130 4.29 3.79 23.50
CA PHE A 130 4.23 2.98 24.73
C PHE A 130 5.14 3.45 25.86
N ILE A 131 6.25 4.15 25.56
CA ILE A 131 7.30 4.45 26.55
C ILE A 131 7.22 5.91 27.01
N ALA A 132 6.80 6.83 26.13
CA ALA A 132 6.77 8.27 26.41
C ALA A 132 5.34 8.85 26.47
N PRO A 133 4.54 8.55 27.51
CA PRO A 133 3.13 8.97 27.60
C PRO A 133 2.94 10.48 27.71
N GLY A 134 3.95 11.23 28.17
CA GLY A 134 3.92 12.69 28.26
C GLY A 134 4.40 13.43 27.00
N ALA A 135 4.85 12.70 25.97
CA ALA A 135 5.25 13.31 24.71
C ALA A 135 4.02 13.81 23.93
N PRO A 136 4.17 14.79 23.02
CA PRO A 136 3.09 15.22 22.13
C PRO A 136 2.85 14.18 21.02
N VAL A 137 2.41 12.98 21.39
CA VAL A 137 2.27 11.80 20.50
C VAL A 137 1.44 12.13 19.26
N GLN A 138 0.39 12.94 19.40
CA GLN A 138 -0.46 13.35 18.28
C GLN A 138 0.28 14.16 17.20
N GLY A 139 1.25 15.00 17.58
CA GLY A 139 2.08 15.76 16.63
C GLY A 139 3.21 14.95 16.02
N LEU A 140 3.66 13.91 16.73
CA LEU A 140 4.79 13.06 16.35
C LEU A 140 4.38 11.86 15.48
N ILE A 141 3.19 11.31 15.73
CA ILE A 141 2.65 10.13 15.05
C ILE A 141 1.44 10.50 14.20
N GLY A 142 0.48 11.22 14.79
CA GLY A 142 -0.77 11.58 14.13
C GLY A 142 -1.96 11.61 15.09
N PHE A 143 -3.08 12.18 14.66
CA PHE A 143 -4.31 12.24 15.46
C PHE A 143 -5.47 11.60 14.69
N LYS A 144 -6.37 10.94 15.42
CA LYS A 144 -7.60 10.38 14.83
C LYS A 144 -8.55 11.53 14.49
N ARG A 145 -8.93 11.65 13.21
CA ARG A 145 -9.95 12.62 12.78
C ARG A 145 -11.35 12.15 13.20
N SER A 146 -11.54 10.83 13.20
CA SER A 146 -12.72 10.14 13.69
C SER A 146 -12.33 8.78 14.25
N ALA A 147 -13.29 7.99 14.76
CA ALA A 147 -13.01 6.67 15.29
C ALA A 147 -12.37 5.69 14.28
N ILE A 148 -12.45 5.99 12.97
CA ILE A 148 -11.97 5.11 11.88
C ILE A 148 -11.12 5.84 10.82
N ASP A 149 -10.63 7.04 11.13
CA ASP A 149 -9.72 7.78 10.25
C ASP A 149 -8.61 8.48 11.03
N ILE A 150 -7.42 8.56 10.44
CA ILE A 150 -6.22 9.14 11.07
C ILE A 150 -5.48 10.08 10.13
N ASP A 151 -5.05 11.20 10.71
CA ASP A 151 -4.08 12.11 10.13
C ASP A 151 -2.68 11.74 10.63
N TYR A 152 -1.88 11.04 9.83
CA TYR A 152 -0.47 10.80 10.18
C TYR A 152 0.32 12.12 10.16
N LYS A 153 1.22 12.30 11.12
CA LYS A 153 2.07 13.48 11.29
C LYS A 153 3.51 13.07 11.59
N GLY A 154 4.36 14.08 11.78
CA GLY A 154 5.74 13.92 12.23
C GLY A 154 6.55 12.95 11.38
N PHE A 155 7.36 12.12 12.04
CA PHE A 155 8.25 11.20 11.36
C PHE A 155 7.50 10.08 10.64
N VAL A 156 6.31 9.68 11.13
CA VAL A 156 5.50 8.66 10.48
C VAL A 156 5.08 9.12 9.09
N LEU A 157 4.54 10.33 8.96
CA LEU A 157 4.17 10.90 7.66
C LEU A 157 5.38 11.01 6.72
N ILE A 158 6.54 11.46 7.23
CA ILE A 158 7.77 11.57 6.44
C ILE A 158 8.19 10.20 5.89
N PHE A 159 8.15 9.16 6.73
CA PHE A 159 8.51 7.80 6.30
C PHE A 159 7.52 7.24 5.26
N LEU A 160 6.22 7.48 5.44
CA LEU A 160 5.20 7.09 4.46
C LEU A 160 5.41 7.81 3.13
N ALA A 161 5.69 9.12 3.15
CA ALA A 161 6.00 9.92 1.97
C ALA A 161 7.26 9.41 1.24
N PHE A 162 8.32 9.12 2.01
CA PHE A 162 9.55 8.56 1.46
C PHE A 162 9.30 7.20 0.80
N SER A 163 8.58 6.31 1.48
CA SER A 163 8.24 4.99 0.95
C SER A 163 7.42 5.08 -0.34
N LEU A 164 6.48 6.02 -0.39
CA LEU A 164 5.67 6.32 -1.57
C LEU A 164 6.53 6.83 -2.73
N LEU A 165 7.42 7.79 -2.48
CA LEU A 165 8.30 8.36 -3.49
C LEU A 165 9.25 7.30 -4.07
N VAL A 166 9.94 6.54 -3.21
CA VAL A 166 10.85 5.49 -3.65
C VAL A 166 10.09 4.44 -4.47
N SER A 167 8.96 3.96 -3.98
CA SER A 167 8.16 2.94 -4.67
C SER A 167 7.63 3.45 -6.01
N THR A 168 7.17 4.70 -6.08
CA THR A 168 6.66 5.29 -7.33
C THR A 168 7.77 5.53 -8.35
N ILE A 169 8.91 6.09 -7.94
CA ILE A 169 10.03 6.37 -8.85
C ILE A 169 10.59 5.06 -9.40
N THR A 170 10.97 4.13 -8.51
CA THR A 170 11.55 2.84 -8.91
C THR A 170 10.53 1.94 -9.61
N GLY A 171 9.25 2.05 -9.25
CA GLY A 171 8.13 1.41 -9.93
C GLY A 171 7.96 1.85 -11.36
N ASN A 172 7.97 3.15 -11.61
CA ASN A 172 7.92 3.70 -12.96
C ASN A 172 9.17 3.31 -13.77
N ASP A 173 10.37 3.37 -13.18
CA ASP A 173 11.59 2.95 -13.87
C ASP A 173 11.55 1.46 -14.27
N PHE A 174 11.14 0.58 -13.35
CA PHE A 174 10.90 -0.84 -13.61
C PHE A 174 9.92 -1.07 -14.77
N SER A 175 8.86 -0.27 -14.78
CA SER A 175 7.80 -0.36 -15.78
C SER A 175 8.30 0.12 -17.15
N ILE A 176 9.04 1.23 -17.19
CA ILE A 176 9.65 1.78 -18.41
C ILE A 176 10.68 0.80 -18.97
N ALA A 177 11.51 0.19 -18.13
CA ALA A 177 12.44 -0.86 -18.56
C ALA A 177 11.70 -2.03 -19.21
N SER A 178 10.55 -2.43 -18.66
CA SER A 178 9.70 -3.49 -19.24
C SER A 178 9.14 -3.09 -20.62
N LEU A 179 8.87 -1.81 -20.87
CA LEU A 179 8.41 -1.32 -22.18
C LEU A 179 9.49 -1.36 -23.27
N LYS A 180 10.77 -1.29 -22.88
CA LYS A 180 11.92 -1.28 -23.80
C LYS A 180 12.29 -2.67 -24.33
N ILE A 181 11.70 -3.75 -23.79
CA ILE A 181 11.93 -5.13 -24.25
C ILE A 181 11.19 -5.35 -25.58
N LYS A 182 11.91 -5.30 -26.71
CA LYS A 182 11.34 -5.31 -28.07
C LYS A 182 10.64 -6.63 -28.39
N ASP A 183 11.24 -7.75 -28.05
CA ASP A 183 10.82 -9.08 -28.53
C ASP A 183 9.83 -9.78 -27.58
N ASN A 184 9.19 -9.04 -26.67
CA ASN A 184 8.24 -9.60 -25.72
C ASN A 184 7.03 -8.67 -25.50
N PRO A 185 5.98 -8.77 -26.34
CA PRO A 185 4.81 -7.89 -26.24
C PRO A 185 4.03 -8.09 -24.93
N VAL A 186 4.04 -9.30 -24.36
CA VAL A 186 3.48 -9.59 -23.03
C VAL A 186 4.13 -8.73 -21.96
N THR A 187 5.46 -8.65 -21.93
CA THR A 187 6.20 -7.85 -20.94
C THR A 187 5.97 -6.36 -21.13
N ARG A 188 5.80 -5.89 -22.38
CA ARG A 188 5.46 -4.49 -22.65
C ARG A 188 4.07 -4.13 -22.09
N TRP A 189 3.07 -4.97 -22.30
CA TRP A 189 1.74 -4.74 -21.73
C TRP A 189 1.73 -4.75 -20.20
N LYS A 190 2.51 -5.66 -19.60
CA LYS A 190 2.77 -5.63 -18.16
C LYS A 190 3.32 -4.28 -17.70
N GLY A 191 4.35 -3.76 -18.38
CA GLY A 191 4.93 -2.45 -18.10
C GLY A 191 3.90 -1.31 -18.17
N ARG A 192 2.99 -1.32 -19.14
CA ARG A 192 1.92 -0.29 -19.25
C ARG A 192 1.00 -0.28 -18.04
N PHE A 193 0.53 -1.46 -17.62
CA PHE A 193 -0.31 -1.57 -16.43
C PHE A 193 0.44 -1.16 -15.17
N LEU A 194 1.73 -1.47 -15.06
CA LEU A 194 2.53 -1.05 -13.91
C LEU A 194 2.73 0.47 -13.85
N ILE A 195 2.94 1.16 -14.98
CA ILE A 195 2.93 2.63 -15.00
C ILE A 195 1.60 3.15 -14.44
N LEU A 196 0.47 2.66 -14.93
CA LEU A 196 -0.84 3.07 -14.42
C LEU A 196 -0.99 2.78 -12.93
N SER A 197 -0.54 1.61 -12.46
CA SER A 197 -0.67 1.23 -11.06
C SER A 197 0.13 2.12 -10.12
N PHE A 198 1.41 2.39 -10.42
CA PHE A 198 2.25 3.23 -9.57
C PHE A 198 1.76 4.68 -9.54
N ASN A 199 1.32 5.23 -10.67
CA ASN A 199 0.83 6.61 -10.70
C ASN A 199 -0.54 6.76 -10.03
N PHE A 200 -1.46 5.81 -10.22
CA PHE A 200 -2.73 5.84 -9.48
C PHE A 200 -2.53 5.62 -7.99
N PHE A 201 -1.56 4.79 -7.58
CA PHE A 201 -1.19 4.66 -6.18
C PHE A 201 -0.67 5.98 -5.62
N ALA A 202 0.27 6.62 -6.32
CA ALA A 202 0.82 7.91 -5.92
C ALA A 202 -0.26 8.99 -5.77
N ILE A 203 -1.14 9.15 -6.76
CA ILE A 203 -2.20 10.15 -6.71
C ILE A 203 -3.20 9.82 -5.59
N GLY A 204 -3.60 8.56 -5.45
CA GLY A 204 -4.50 8.14 -4.38
C GLY A 204 -3.90 8.38 -2.99
N ALA A 205 -2.66 7.97 -2.76
CA ALA A 205 -1.99 8.10 -1.48
C ALA A 205 -1.65 9.56 -1.11
N ILE A 206 -1.20 10.36 -2.09
CA ILE A 206 -0.97 11.81 -1.87
C ILE A 206 -2.29 12.50 -1.57
N GLY A 207 -3.32 12.23 -2.36
CA GLY A 207 -4.64 12.83 -2.15
C GLY A 207 -5.22 12.49 -0.78
N ASP A 208 -5.15 11.22 -0.38
CA ASP A 208 -5.72 10.72 0.87
C ASP A 208 -4.95 11.22 2.11
N GLY A 209 -3.62 11.24 2.04
CA GLY A 209 -2.75 11.55 3.18
C GLY A 209 -2.35 13.03 3.34
N PHE A 210 -2.42 13.84 2.27
CA PHE A 210 -1.90 15.21 2.29
C PHE A 210 -2.93 16.29 1.96
N LEU A 211 -4.06 15.95 1.33
CA LEU A 211 -5.09 16.91 0.99
C LEU A 211 -6.28 16.82 1.95
N PRO A 212 -7.01 17.92 2.19
CA PRO A 212 -8.25 17.88 2.93
C PRO A 212 -9.27 16.94 2.27
N LEU A 213 -9.82 16.01 3.05
CA LEU A 213 -10.81 15.05 2.57
C LEU A 213 -12.22 15.63 2.70
N THR A 214 -12.88 15.74 1.55
CA THR A 214 -14.34 15.91 1.42
C THR A 214 -14.92 14.56 0.98
N PRO A 215 -16.24 14.34 1.08
CA PRO A 215 -16.86 13.11 0.55
C PRO A 215 -16.46 12.82 -0.91
N ALA A 216 -16.41 13.85 -1.75
CA ALA A 216 -16.04 13.70 -3.16
C ALA A 216 -14.57 13.33 -3.35
N THR A 217 -13.64 14.03 -2.67
CA THR A 217 -12.20 13.74 -2.83
C THR A 217 -11.83 12.38 -2.24
N LEU A 218 -12.44 11.99 -1.12
CA LEU A 218 -12.33 10.64 -0.54
C LEU A 218 -12.73 9.55 -1.53
N ILE A 219 -13.90 9.67 -2.17
CA ILE A 219 -14.36 8.70 -3.18
C ILE A 219 -13.34 8.60 -4.32
N ILE A 220 -12.87 9.73 -4.85
CA ILE A 220 -11.92 9.77 -5.96
C ILE A 220 -10.61 9.06 -5.60
N PHE A 221 -10.01 9.39 -4.44
CA PHE A 221 -8.73 8.80 -4.05
C PHE A 221 -8.84 7.30 -3.74
N ARG A 222 -9.96 6.86 -3.13
CA ARG A 222 -10.25 5.44 -2.91
C ARG A 222 -10.41 4.67 -4.22
N ILE A 223 -11.08 5.26 -5.22
CA ILE A 223 -11.16 4.68 -6.59
C ILE A 223 -9.77 4.53 -7.21
N PHE A 224 -8.90 5.53 -7.09
CA PHE A 224 -7.52 5.42 -7.59
C PHE A 224 -6.73 4.30 -6.91
N MET A 225 -6.90 4.08 -5.61
CA MET A 225 -6.25 2.96 -4.92
C MET A 225 -6.80 1.59 -5.36
N MET A 226 -8.10 1.47 -5.58
CA MET A 226 -8.74 0.25 -6.12
C MET A 226 -8.26 -0.04 -7.55
N LEU A 227 -8.22 0.98 -8.41
CA LEU A 227 -7.71 0.87 -9.78
C LEU A 227 -6.21 0.54 -9.78
N SER A 228 -5.43 1.15 -8.90
CA SER A 228 -4.02 0.85 -8.73
C SER A 228 -3.80 -0.63 -8.40
N SER A 229 -4.52 -1.17 -7.40
CA SER A 229 -4.44 -2.58 -7.02
C SER A 229 -4.79 -3.51 -8.18
N THR A 230 -5.81 -3.13 -8.96
CA THR A 230 -6.22 -3.86 -10.17
C THR A 230 -5.10 -3.85 -11.22
N PHE A 231 -4.53 -2.69 -11.53
CA PHE A 231 -3.46 -2.58 -12.52
C PHE A 231 -2.16 -3.23 -12.08
N PHE A 232 -1.87 -3.22 -10.78
CA PHE A 232 -0.77 -3.99 -10.22
C PHE A 232 -0.94 -5.49 -10.52
N TYR A 233 -2.12 -6.04 -10.25
CA TYR A 233 -2.44 -7.43 -10.58
C TYR A 233 -2.26 -7.70 -12.08
N LEU A 234 -2.83 -6.86 -12.95
CA LEU A 234 -2.69 -7.00 -14.40
C LEU A 234 -1.23 -6.90 -14.85
N GLY A 235 -0.45 -6.00 -14.25
CA GLY A 235 0.96 -5.75 -14.54
C GLY A 235 1.89 -6.90 -14.17
N PHE A 236 1.65 -7.60 -13.05
CA PHE A 236 2.50 -8.74 -12.69
C PHE A 236 2.00 -10.06 -13.28
N MET A 237 0.69 -10.26 -13.35
CA MET A 237 0.11 -11.54 -13.71
C MET A 237 -0.20 -11.66 -15.20
N LEU A 238 -0.73 -10.57 -15.79
CA LEU A 238 -1.36 -10.50 -17.11
C LEU A 238 -2.17 -11.78 -17.41
N PRO A 239 -3.38 -11.92 -16.86
CA PRO A 239 -4.14 -13.17 -16.93
C PRO A 239 -4.47 -13.56 -18.37
N LYS A 240 -4.70 -14.86 -18.62
CA LYS A 240 -4.92 -15.42 -19.96
C LYS A 240 -6.03 -14.72 -20.73
N TRP A 241 -7.17 -14.45 -20.08
CA TRP A 241 -8.30 -13.75 -20.71
C TRP A 241 -7.89 -12.39 -21.28
N LEU A 242 -6.99 -11.67 -20.59
CA LEU A 242 -6.51 -10.38 -21.02
C LEU A 242 -5.46 -10.51 -22.13
N ARG A 243 -4.63 -11.55 -22.09
CA ARG A 243 -3.71 -11.86 -23.20
C ARG A 243 -4.45 -12.15 -24.49
N LYS A 244 -5.52 -12.96 -24.40
CA LYS A 244 -6.41 -13.25 -25.53
C LYS A 244 -7.10 -11.98 -26.05
N LEU A 245 -7.64 -11.15 -25.16
CA LEU A 245 -8.26 -9.87 -25.53
C LEU A 245 -7.27 -8.95 -26.26
N LEU A 246 -6.01 -8.94 -25.82
CA LEU A 246 -4.94 -8.14 -26.41
C LEU A 246 -4.26 -8.81 -27.61
N LYS A 247 -4.72 -9.99 -28.06
CA LYS A 247 -4.13 -10.78 -29.15
C LYS A 247 -2.62 -11.04 -28.96
N LEU A 248 -2.24 -11.45 -27.74
CA LEU A 248 -0.86 -11.72 -27.33
C LEU A 248 -0.51 -13.21 -27.25
N GLU A 249 -1.48 -14.09 -27.48
CA GLU A 249 -1.24 -15.52 -27.64
C GLU A 249 -1.06 -15.79 -29.14
N GLU A 250 0.03 -16.47 -29.51
CA GLU A 250 0.09 -17.18 -30.79
C GLU A 250 -0.95 -18.30 -30.72
N GLU A 251 -1.67 -18.53 -31.83
CA GLU A 251 -2.71 -19.58 -31.94
C GLU A 251 -2.19 -20.96 -31.50
#